data_AF-A0A454D0P6-F1
#
_entry.id   AF-A0A454D0P6-F1
#
_cell.length_a   1.000
_cell.length_b   1.000
_cell.length_c   1.000
_cell.angle_alpha   90.00
_cell.angle_beta   90.00
_cell.angle_gamma   90.00
#
_symmetry.space_group_name_H-M   'P 1'
#
loop_
_entity.id
_entity.type
_entity.pdbx_description
1 polymer ?
#
loop_
_entity_poly.entity_id
_entity_poly.type
_entity_poly.pdbx_seq_one_letter_code
_entity_poly.pdbx_strand_id
1 'polypeptide(L)'
;MFLTPYFSNTNHQFQFTREQASHFAKRVAGDYNPIHDEDNKRFCVPGDLLFAVLLSKEGVSQKMRFDFSGMVNDGVALHIENKCEKESAVVDEAGKEYLHMSREGETNLNPEFIEHVVTNYVQFSGMNFP
;
A
#
# COMPACT_ATOMS: atom_id res chain seq x y z
N MET A 1 -10.05 0.82 -11.75
CA MET A 1 -9.59 0.46 -10.40
C MET A 1 -9.34 1.76 -9.65
N PHE A 2 -9.91 1.95 -8.47
CA PHE A 2 -9.73 3.16 -7.65
C PHE A 2 -8.25 3.55 -7.44
N LEU A 3 -7.34 2.57 -7.35
CA LEU A 3 -5.92 2.82 -7.14
C LEU A 3 -5.12 3.22 -8.39
N THR A 4 -5.69 3.09 -9.60
CA THR A 4 -4.97 3.33 -10.87
C THR A 4 -4.21 4.67 -10.94
N PRO A 5 -4.73 5.79 -10.39
CA PRO A 5 -4.01 7.07 -10.41
C PRO A 5 -2.81 7.14 -9.46
N TYR A 6 -2.65 6.19 -8.52
CA TYR A 6 -1.75 6.32 -7.37
C TYR A 6 -0.52 5.41 -7.42
N PHE A 7 -0.35 4.63 -8.49
CA PHE A 7 0.86 3.84 -8.70
C PHE A 7 1.04 3.53 -10.19
N SER A 8 2.27 3.29 -10.59
CA SER A 8 2.60 2.87 -11.95
C SER A 8 2.98 1.40 -11.94
N ASN A 9 2.39 0.61 -12.84
CA ASN A 9 2.83 -0.77 -13.07
C ASN A 9 3.86 -0.80 -14.20
N THR A 10 4.88 -1.64 -14.05
CA THR A 10 5.85 -1.94 -15.10
C THR A 10 6.12 -3.44 -15.07
N ASN A 11 5.57 -4.16 -16.05
CA ASN A 11 5.57 -5.63 -16.08
C ASN A 11 4.94 -6.24 -14.81
N HIS A 12 5.74 -6.95 -14.00
CA HIS A 12 5.35 -7.59 -12.75
C HIS A 12 5.64 -6.75 -11.50
N GLN A 13 6.19 -5.54 -11.69
CA GLN A 13 6.53 -4.62 -10.62
C GLN A 13 5.58 -3.42 -10.62
N PHE A 14 5.55 -2.71 -9.51
CA PHE A 14 4.92 -1.42 -9.38
C PHE A 14 5.83 -0.45 -8.64
N GLN A 15 5.62 0.84 -8.88
CA GLN A 15 6.37 1.90 -8.22
C GLN A 15 5.44 3.08 -7.94
N PHE A 16 5.93 3.98 -7.09
CA PHE A 16 5.24 5.19 -6.70
C PHE A 16 6.09 6.39 -7.06
N THR A 17 5.49 7.37 -7.73
CA THR A 17 6.08 8.72 -7.80
C THR A 17 5.69 9.51 -6.55
N ARG A 18 6.43 10.59 -6.29
CA ARG A 18 6.12 11.52 -5.20
C ARG A 18 4.70 12.08 -5.31
N GLU A 19 4.33 12.53 -6.51
CA GLU A 19 3.01 13.09 -6.82
C GLU A 19 1.89 12.09 -6.53
N GLN A 20 2.01 10.86 -7.04
CA GLN A 20 1.02 9.81 -6.82
C GLN A 20 0.79 9.52 -5.34
N ALA A 21 1.88 9.37 -4.58
CA ALA A 21 1.83 9.04 -3.16
C ALA A 21 1.33 10.23 -2.29
N SER A 22 1.79 11.45 -2.57
CA SER A 22 1.29 12.70 -1.96
C SER A 22 -0.22 12.88 -2.20
N HIS A 23 -0.65 12.66 -3.44
CA HIS A 23 -2.05 12.77 -3.81
C HIS A 23 -2.92 11.72 -3.10
N PHE A 24 -2.44 10.48 -2.97
CA PHE A 24 -3.12 9.45 -2.19
C PHE A 24 -3.25 9.86 -0.72
N ALA A 25 -2.14 10.25 -0.08
CA ALA A 25 -2.14 10.66 1.33
C ALA A 25 -3.20 11.73 1.60
N LYS A 26 -3.19 12.82 0.81
CA LYS A 26 -4.05 13.99 1.05
C LYS A 26 -5.50 13.79 0.63
N ARG A 27 -5.75 13.15 -0.52
CA ARG A 27 -7.10 13.07 -1.11
C ARG A 27 -7.86 11.82 -0.72
N VAL A 28 -7.15 10.74 -0.39
CA VAL A 28 -7.75 9.46 -0.03
C VAL A 28 -7.66 9.25 1.47
N ALA A 29 -6.45 9.24 2.03
CA ALA A 29 -6.24 8.95 3.44
C ALA A 29 -6.58 10.14 4.35
N GLY A 30 -6.56 11.37 3.82
CA GLY A 30 -6.67 12.59 4.62
C GLY A 30 -5.44 12.82 5.51
N ASP A 31 -4.30 12.19 5.16
CA ASP A 31 -3.02 12.33 5.84
C ASP A 31 -2.24 13.52 5.27
N TYR A 32 -2.01 14.52 6.10
CA TYR A 32 -1.26 15.74 5.77
C TYR A 32 0.12 15.80 6.44
N ASN A 33 0.62 14.66 6.93
CA ASN A 33 1.96 14.59 7.49
C ASN A 33 2.99 15.05 6.43
N PRO A 34 3.85 16.05 6.74
CA PRO A 34 4.76 16.63 5.75
C PRO A 34 5.74 15.63 5.13
N ILE A 35 5.96 14.46 5.75
CA ILE A 35 6.79 13.40 5.14
C ILE A 35 6.22 12.88 3.81
N HIS A 36 4.95 13.14 3.51
CA HIS A 36 4.31 12.78 2.25
C HIS A 36 4.30 13.93 1.23
N ASP A 37 4.85 15.11 1.58
CA ASP A 37 4.96 16.22 0.64
C ASP A 37 6.02 15.95 -0.43
N GLU A 38 5.67 16.24 -1.68
CA GLU A 38 6.51 16.00 -2.86
C GLU A 38 7.90 16.62 -2.73
N ASP A 39 7.99 17.83 -2.18
CA ASP A 39 9.25 18.55 -2.02
C ASP A 39 10.00 18.20 -0.73
N ASN A 40 9.49 17.28 0.10
CA ASN A 40 10.15 16.92 1.35
C ASN A 40 11.43 16.12 1.10
N LYS A 41 12.53 16.56 1.73
CA LYS A 41 13.84 15.85 1.69
C LYS A 41 13.78 14.46 2.28
N ARG A 42 12.86 14.21 3.20
CA ARG A 42 12.59 12.92 3.84
C ARG A 42 11.29 12.31 3.34
N PHE A 43 10.94 12.60 2.08
CA PHE A 43 9.75 12.04 1.47
C PHE A 43 9.67 10.53 1.67
N CYS A 44 8.50 10.06 2.07
CA CYS A 44 8.19 8.66 2.28
C CYS A 44 6.85 8.36 1.64
N VAL A 45 6.76 7.25 0.92
CA VAL A 45 5.48 6.73 0.42
C VAL A 45 4.62 6.32 1.63
N PRO A 46 3.31 6.66 1.67
CA PRO A 46 2.41 6.24 2.74
C PRO A 46 2.31 4.72 2.85
N GLY A 47 2.41 4.19 4.08
CA GLY A 47 2.19 2.76 4.32
C GLY A 47 0.80 2.29 3.88
N ASP A 48 -0.21 3.15 4.06
CA ASP A 48 -1.58 2.93 3.60
C ASP A 48 -1.69 2.68 2.10
N LEU A 49 -0.81 3.28 1.29
CA LEU A 49 -0.78 3.05 -0.15
C LEU A 49 -0.21 1.67 -0.49
N LEU A 50 0.84 1.22 0.21
CA LEU A 50 1.35 -0.15 0.07
C LEU A 50 0.27 -1.17 0.45
N PHE A 51 -0.39 -0.95 1.58
CA PHE A 51 -1.51 -1.76 2.06
C PHE A 51 -2.64 -1.83 1.03
N ALA A 52 -3.05 -0.69 0.49
CA ALA A 52 -4.10 -0.61 -0.51
C ALA A 52 -3.74 -1.39 -1.78
N VAL A 53 -2.52 -1.23 -2.29
CA VAL A 53 -2.05 -1.95 -3.49
C VAL A 53 -1.99 -3.46 -3.22
N LEU A 54 -1.48 -3.88 -2.06
CA LEU A 54 -1.42 -5.29 -1.68
C LEU A 54 -2.83 -5.91 -1.64
N LEU A 55 -3.79 -5.29 -0.94
CA LEU A 55 -5.17 -5.76 -0.90
C LEU A 55 -5.84 -5.78 -2.27
N SER A 56 -5.56 -4.82 -3.14
CA SER A 56 -6.12 -4.80 -4.49
C SER A 56 -5.64 -5.95 -5.38
N LYS A 57 -4.50 -6.56 -5.04
CA LYS A 57 -3.89 -7.69 -5.77
C LYS A 57 -4.17 -9.04 -5.11
N GLU A 58 -4.17 -9.11 -3.78
CA GLU A 58 -4.31 -10.36 -3.01
C GLU A 58 -5.71 -10.59 -2.42
N GLY A 59 -6.57 -9.57 -2.42
CA GLY A 59 -7.90 -9.63 -1.82
C GLY A 59 -7.92 -9.48 -0.30
N VAL A 60 -9.12 -9.58 0.26
CA VAL A 60 -9.36 -9.43 1.71
C VAL A 60 -9.77 -10.77 2.29
N SER A 61 -9.06 -11.25 3.31
CA SER A 61 -9.39 -12.49 4.04
C SER A 61 -10.07 -12.19 5.37
N GLN A 62 -10.79 -13.18 5.91
CA GLN A 62 -11.51 -13.06 7.18
C GLN A 62 -10.62 -12.62 8.35
N LYS A 63 -9.37 -13.07 8.37
CA LYS A 63 -8.34 -12.57 9.29
C LYS A 63 -7.11 -12.18 8.51
N MET A 64 -6.60 -10.99 8.77
CA MET A 64 -5.37 -10.49 8.18
C MET A 64 -4.56 -9.76 9.23
N ARG A 65 -3.25 -9.88 9.13
CA ARG A 65 -2.29 -9.11 9.91
C ARG A 65 -1.27 -8.52 8.96
N PHE A 66 -0.95 -7.26 9.19
CA PHE A 66 0.00 -6.50 8.41
C PHE A 66 1.12 -6.00 9.32
N ASP A 67 2.37 -6.27 8.95
CA ASP A 67 3.56 -5.79 9.65
C ASP A 67 4.33 -4.87 8.68
N PHE A 68 4.45 -3.59 9.03
CA PHE A 68 5.21 -2.60 8.26
C PHE A 68 6.67 -2.62 8.68
N SER A 69 7.54 -3.08 7.78
CA SER A 69 8.95 -3.41 8.08
C SER A 69 9.95 -2.35 7.60
N GLY A 70 9.52 -1.37 6.80
CA GLY A 70 10.41 -0.34 6.28
C GLY A 70 9.72 0.83 5.59
N MET A 71 10.49 1.90 5.40
CA MET A 71 10.07 3.09 4.64
C MET A 71 10.44 2.94 3.16
N VAL A 72 9.51 3.32 2.28
CA VAL A 72 9.68 3.32 0.82
C VAL A 72 9.88 4.75 0.31
N ASN A 73 10.90 4.95 -0.53
CA ASN A 73 11.11 6.19 -1.27
C ASN A 73 10.40 6.14 -2.62
N ASP A 74 10.29 7.28 -3.30
CA ASP A 74 9.79 7.33 -4.67
C ASP A 74 10.69 6.58 -5.66
N GLY A 75 10.07 6.04 -6.72
CA GLY A 75 10.78 5.36 -7.81
C GLY A 75 11.36 3.99 -7.46
N VAL A 76 11.17 3.50 -6.22
CA VAL A 76 11.56 2.13 -5.86
C VAL A 76 10.63 1.15 -6.56
N ALA A 77 11.20 0.23 -7.33
CA ALA A 77 10.47 -0.85 -7.96
C ALA A 77 10.14 -1.94 -6.93
N LEU A 78 8.86 -2.17 -6.72
CA LEU A 78 8.31 -3.12 -5.75
C LEU A 78 7.56 -4.25 -6.47
N HIS A 79 7.52 -5.41 -5.85
CA HIS A 79 6.66 -6.50 -6.27
C HIS A 79 6.09 -7.24 -5.06
N ILE A 80 5.05 -8.03 -5.31
CA ILE A 80 4.50 -8.94 -4.30
C ILE A 80 5.21 -10.27 -4.42
N GLU A 81 5.87 -10.67 -3.35
CA GLU A 81 6.41 -12.01 -3.16
C GLU A 81 5.41 -12.85 -2.37
N ASN A 82 4.93 -13.95 -2.96
CA ASN A 82 4.10 -14.93 -2.27
C ASN A 82 5.01 -15.94 -1.56
N LYS A 83 5.16 -15.79 -0.24
CA LYS A 83 6.00 -16.67 0.59
C LYS A 83 5.35 -18.04 0.77
N CYS A 84 4.04 -18.07 0.96
CA CYS A 84 3.22 -19.28 0.94
C CYS A 84 1.75 -18.92 0.68
N GLU A 85 0.83 -19.90 0.75
CA GLU A 85 -0.61 -19.65 0.53
C GLU A 85 -1.21 -18.59 1.48
N LYS A 86 -0.63 -18.46 2.68
CA LYS A 86 -1.11 -17.60 3.77
C LYS A 86 -0.26 -16.36 4.01
N GLU A 87 0.86 -16.22 3.31
CA GLU A 87 1.81 -15.13 3.55
C GLU A 87 2.29 -14.53 2.24
N SER A 88 2.21 -13.20 2.16
CA SER A 88 2.75 -12.42 1.05
C SER A 88 3.49 -11.21 1.60
N ALA A 89 4.45 -10.70 0.84
CA ALA A 89 5.22 -9.54 1.20
C ALA A 89 5.38 -8.58 0.02
N VAL A 90 5.46 -7.28 0.30
CA VAL A 90 5.90 -6.27 -0.65
C VAL A 90 7.40 -6.07 -0.46
N VAL A 91 8.17 -6.35 -1.50
CA VAL A 91 9.64 -6.32 -1.47
C VAL A 91 10.21 -5.56 -2.67
N ASP A 92 11.44 -5.04 -2.55
CA ASP A 92 12.21 -4.50 -3.69
C ASP A 92 13.02 -5.60 -4.41
N GLU A 93 13.74 -5.22 -5.47
CA GLU A 93 14.62 -6.13 -6.22
C GLU A 93 15.78 -6.71 -5.39
N ALA A 94 16.18 -6.05 -4.30
CA ALA A 94 17.22 -6.53 -3.40
C ALA A 94 16.66 -7.50 -2.33
N GLY A 95 15.35 -7.77 -2.35
CA GLY A 95 14.67 -8.62 -1.37
C GLY A 95 14.41 -7.92 -0.03
N LYS A 96 14.52 -6.59 0.04
CA LYS A 96 14.15 -5.85 1.23
C LYS A 96 12.63 -5.80 1.35
N GLU A 97 12.12 -6.22 2.50
CA GLU A 97 10.71 -6.20 2.81
C GLU A 97 10.24 -4.87 3.39
N TYR A 98 9.07 -4.40 2.93
CA TYR A 98 8.44 -3.16 3.38
C TYR A 98 7.09 -3.39 4.06
N LEU A 99 6.35 -4.40 3.60
CA LEU A 99 5.06 -4.78 4.15
C LEU A 99 4.93 -6.28 4.10
N HIS A 100 4.65 -6.91 5.23
CA HIS A 100 4.32 -8.32 5.33
C HIS A 100 2.84 -8.49 5.64
N MET A 101 2.19 -9.45 4.98
CA MET A 101 0.82 -9.84 5.22
C MET A 101 0.77 -11.33 5.58
N SER A 102 0.11 -11.63 6.69
CA SER A 102 -0.37 -12.98 6.99
C SER A 102 -1.90 -13.00 6.96
N ARG A 103 -2.48 -14.09 6.43
CA ARG A 103 -3.93 -14.23 6.27
C ARG A 103 -4.46 -15.61 6.67
N GLU A 104 -5.70 -15.64 7.13
CA GLU A 104 -6.45 -16.87 7.39
C GLU A 104 -7.92 -16.74 6.98
N GLY A 105 -8.54 -17.89 6.67
CA GLY A 105 -9.94 -18.00 6.30
C GLY A 105 -10.19 -17.74 4.82
N GLU A 106 -11.47 -17.58 4.48
CA GLU A 106 -11.89 -17.33 3.10
C GLU A 106 -11.40 -15.96 2.61
N THR A 107 -11.04 -15.89 1.33
CA THR A 107 -10.57 -14.65 0.67
C THR A 107 -11.63 -14.13 -0.30
N ASN A 108 -11.99 -12.87 -0.13
CA ASN A 108 -12.88 -12.14 -1.01
C ASN A 108 -12.06 -11.33 -2.03
N LEU A 109 -12.29 -11.60 -3.30
CA LEU A 109 -11.65 -10.94 -4.44
C LEU A 109 -12.55 -9.90 -5.12
N ASN A 110 -13.73 -9.59 -4.55
CA ASN A 110 -14.65 -8.61 -5.11
C ASN A 110 -14.02 -7.20 -5.07
N PRO A 111 -13.77 -6.54 -6.23
CA PRO A 111 -13.11 -5.24 -6.27
C PRO A 111 -13.86 -4.13 -5.51
N GLU A 112 -15.20 -4.13 -5.54
CA GLU A 112 -16.01 -3.12 -4.84
C GLU A 112 -15.90 -3.28 -3.32
N PHE A 113 -15.89 -4.52 -2.84
CA PHE A 113 -15.70 -4.82 -1.42
C PHE A 113 -14.29 -4.43 -0.96
N ILE A 114 -13.26 -4.78 -1.74
CA ILE A 114 -11.87 -4.41 -1.44
C ILE A 114 -11.72 -2.89 -1.40
N GLU A 115 -12.25 -2.18 -2.40
CA GLU A 115 -12.23 -0.72 -2.44
C GLU A 115 -12.91 -0.12 -1.21
N HIS A 116 -14.06 -0.65 -0.82
CA HIS A 116 -14.78 -0.19 0.37
C HIS A 116 -13.97 -0.40 1.66
N VAL A 117 -13.35 -1.58 1.85
CA VAL A 117 -12.51 -1.85 3.03
C VAL A 117 -11.28 -0.95 3.05
N VAL A 118 -10.58 -0.83 1.93
CA VAL A 118 -9.38 0.01 1.79
C VAL A 118 -9.72 1.46 2.08
N THR A 119 -10.70 2.05 1.40
CA THR A 119 -11.05 3.48 1.55
C THR A 119 -11.44 3.84 2.98
N ASN A 120 -12.25 3.03 3.66
CA ASN A 120 -12.59 3.28 5.06
C ASN A 120 -11.39 3.14 6.00
N TYR A 121 -10.52 2.13 5.79
CA TYR A 121 -9.34 1.94 6.61
C TYR A 121 -8.35 3.10 6.48
N VAL A 122 -8.02 3.49 5.25
CA VAL A 122 -7.01 4.54 5.02
C VAL A 122 -7.48 5.91 5.49
N GLN A 123 -8.77 6.23 5.35
CA GLN A 123 -9.36 7.45 5.92
C GLN A 123 -9.28 7.47 7.45
N PHE A 124 -9.50 6.33 8.10
CA PHE A 124 -9.35 6.20 9.53
C PHE A 124 -7.88 6.34 9.96
N SER A 125 -6.96 5.71 9.22
CA SER A 125 -5.52 5.73 9.50
C SER A 125 -4.94 7.15 9.43
N GLY A 126 -5.31 7.94 8.43
CA GLY A 126 -4.81 9.31 8.25
C GLY A 126 -5.19 10.28 9.38
N MET A 127 -6.22 9.97 10.19
CA MET A 127 -6.58 10.77 11.36
C MET A 127 -5.60 10.64 12.54
N ASN A 128 -4.65 9.70 12.49
CA ASN A 128 -3.68 9.49 13.57
C ASN A 128 -2.58 10.56 13.61
N PHE A 129 -2.45 11.41 12.59
CA PHE A 129 -1.43 12.46 12.50
C PHE A 129 -2.07 13.82 12.16
N PRO A 130 -2.78 14.46 13.12
CA PRO A 130 -3.41 15.77 12.93
C PRO A 130 -2.40 16.92 12.78
#